data_AF-A0A1L0BI79-F1
#
_entry.id   AF-A0A1L0BI79-F1
#
_cell.length_a   1.000
_cell.length_b   1.000
_cell.length_c   1.000
_cell.angle_alpha   90.00
_cell.angle_beta   90.00
_cell.angle_gamma   90.00
#
_symmetry.space_group_name_H-M   'P 1'
#
loop_
_entity.id
_entity.type
_entity.pdbx_description
1 polymer ?
#
loop_
_entity_poly.entity_id
_entity_poly.type
_entity_poly.pdbx_seq_one_letter_code
_entity_poly.pdbx_strand_id
1 'polypeptide(L)'
;MTCSAAECICAKKSTCSCGKKAALKCTCERAAVENAVPKLGSACACGKRAKGKCTCGINDQKCAVRDGETDFTGTLTVKTKPVENQEHWRQYVREEFGKHRKLPKKSFSVIEHLLRVGHRRYEMYLSPAIKDIH
;
A
#
# COMPACT_ATOMS: atom_id res chain seq x y z
N MET A 1 -1.34 -5.27 9.63
CA MET A 1 -1.26 -6.59 8.97
C MET A 1 0.21 -6.90 8.69
N THR A 2 0.81 -7.76 9.50
CA THR A 2 2.16 -8.28 9.26
C THR A 2 2.08 -9.31 8.14
N CYS A 3 2.45 -8.90 6.93
CA CYS A 3 2.57 -9.84 5.81
C CYS A 3 3.72 -10.80 6.15
N SER A 4 3.42 -12.09 6.37
CA SER A 4 4.45 -13.11 6.53
C SER A 4 5.33 -13.14 5.28
N ALA A 5 6.65 -13.05 5.45
CA ALA A 5 7.60 -13.00 4.33
C ALA A 5 7.52 -14.24 3.41
N ALA A 6 6.92 -15.35 3.87
CA ALA A 6 6.71 -16.56 3.09
C ALA A 6 5.60 -16.44 2.02
N GLU A 7 4.57 -15.62 2.27
CA GLU A 7 3.41 -15.46 1.38
C GLU A 7 3.51 -14.21 0.50
N CYS A 8 4.43 -13.30 0.82
CA CYS A 8 4.65 -12.09 0.06
C CYS A 8 5.06 -12.40 -1.40
N ILE A 9 4.27 -11.92 -2.37
CA ILE A 9 4.53 -12.07 -3.82
C ILE A 9 5.92 -11.52 -4.19
N CYS A 10 6.34 -10.41 -3.57
CA CYS A 10 7.68 -9.84 -3.76
C CYS A 10 8.78 -10.76 -3.23
N ALA A 11 8.56 -11.53 -2.16
CA ALA A 11 9.53 -12.52 -1.70
C ALA A 11 9.66 -13.69 -2.69
N LYS A 12 8.55 -14.18 -3.26
CA LYS A 12 8.55 -15.27 -4.26
C LYS A 12 9.26 -14.89 -5.56
N LYS A 13 9.14 -13.62 -5.98
CA LYS A 13 9.76 -13.09 -7.22
C LYS A 13 11.15 -12.45 -7.00
N SER A 14 11.67 -12.44 -5.77
CA SER A 14 12.96 -11.82 -5.50
C SER A 14 14.14 -12.67 -5.99
N THR A 15 14.91 -12.13 -6.95
CA THR A 15 16.10 -12.77 -7.51
C THR A 15 17.38 -12.09 -7.05
N CYS A 16 18.49 -12.80 -7.18
CA CYS A 16 19.83 -12.26 -7.05
C CYS A 16 20.05 -11.13 -8.08
N SER A 17 20.95 -10.17 -7.85
CA SER A 17 21.19 -9.08 -8.81
C SER A 17 21.74 -9.59 -10.14
N CYS A 18 22.33 -10.79 -10.14
CA CYS A 18 22.76 -11.49 -11.35
C CYS A 18 21.63 -12.28 -12.04
N GLY A 19 20.42 -12.31 -11.49
CA GLY A 19 19.23 -12.98 -12.04
C GLY A 19 19.22 -14.51 -11.94
N LYS A 20 20.35 -15.17 -11.66
CA LYS A 20 20.50 -16.63 -11.80
C LYS A 20 19.92 -17.47 -10.64
N LYS A 21 19.76 -16.90 -9.45
CA LYS A 21 19.34 -17.61 -8.23
C LYS A 21 18.34 -16.78 -7.43
N ALA A 22 17.58 -17.43 -6.55
CA ALA A 22 16.67 -16.77 -5.62
C ALA A 22 17.44 -15.87 -4.63
N ALA A 23 16.79 -14.80 -4.14
CA ALA A 23 17.38 -13.93 -3.12
C ALA A 23 17.80 -14.71 -1.86
N LEU A 24 18.92 -14.30 -1.24
CA LEU A 24 19.60 -14.98 -0.13
C LEU A 24 20.25 -16.34 -0.44
N LYS A 25 20.22 -16.80 -1.70
CA LYS A 25 20.95 -17.99 -2.17
C LYS A 25 21.85 -17.67 -3.36
N CYS A 26 22.36 -16.44 -3.40
CA CYS A 26 23.28 -15.99 -4.43
C CYS A 26 24.61 -16.74 -4.31
N THR A 27 25.17 -17.12 -5.46
CA THR A 27 26.53 -17.69 -5.59
C THR A 27 27.42 -16.82 -6.49
N CYS A 28 27.04 -15.56 -6.72
CA CYS A 28 27.84 -14.61 -7.49
C CYS A 28 28.84 -13.85 -6.60
N GLU A 29 29.68 -13.01 -7.20
CA GLU A 29 30.66 -12.17 -6.49
C GLU A 29 30.01 -11.23 -5.45
N ARG A 30 28.72 -10.90 -5.63
CA ARG A 30 27.95 -10.08 -4.68
C ARG A 30 27.26 -10.90 -3.58
N ALA A 31 27.47 -12.22 -3.53
CA ALA A 31 26.83 -13.12 -2.56
C ALA A 31 27.09 -12.70 -1.11
N ALA A 32 28.30 -12.24 -0.80
CA ALA A 32 28.65 -11.78 0.55
C ALA A 32 27.75 -10.62 1.04
N VAL A 33 27.26 -9.78 0.11
CA VAL A 33 26.41 -8.63 0.42
C VAL A 33 24.91 -8.97 0.27
N GLU A 34 24.56 -9.78 -0.73
CA GLU A 34 23.17 -10.08 -1.08
C GLU A 34 22.55 -11.24 -0.28
N ASN A 35 23.37 -12.07 0.37
CA ASN A 35 22.89 -13.12 1.26
C ASN A 35 22.75 -12.66 2.72
N ALA A 36 23.10 -11.41 3.02
CA ALA A 36 22.90 -10.83 4.34
C ALA A 36 21.44 -10.36 4.51
N VAL A 37 20.78 -10.83 5.58
CA VAL A 37 19.42 -10.38 5.92
C VAL A 37 19.50 -8.99 6.58
N PRO A 38 18.85 -7.95 6.03
CA PRO A 38 18.82 -6.63 6.64
C PRO A 38 17.96 -6.58 7.91
N LYS A 39 18.28 -5.67 8.83
CA LYS A 39 17.51 -5.44 10.06
C LYS A 39 16.08 -4.98 9.76
N LEU A 40 15.16 -5.30 10.69
CA LEU A 40 13.69 -5.21 10.55
C LEU A 40 13.08 -3.83 10.23
N GLY A 41 13.89 -2.78 10.06
CA GLY A 41 13.44 -1.43 9.68
C GLY A 41 14.13 -0.85 8.43
N SER A 42 15.23 -1.46 7.98
CA SER A 42 15.97 -1.04 6.78
C SER A 42 15.72 -1.95 5.59
N ALA A 43 14.84 -2.96 5.73
CA ALA A 43 14.56 -3.93 4.70
C ALA A 43 13.40 -3.51 3.76
N CYS A 44 13.35 -4.11 2.56
CA CYS A 44 12.19 -4.09 1.68
C CYS A 44 10.96 -4.65 2.38
N ALA A 45 9.77 -4.41 1.80
CA ALA A 45 8.52 -5.06 2.22
C ALA A 45 8.64 -6.59 2.33
N CYS A 46 9.55 -7.21 1.57
CA CYS A 46 9.86 -8.62 1.58
C CYS A 46 10.88 -9.09 2.64
N GLY A 47 11.57 -8.19 3.33
CA GLY A 47 12.64 -8.52 4.29
C GLY A 47 13.95 -9.06 3.69
N LYS A 48 14.06 -9.20 2.36
CA LYS A 48 15.20 -9.87 1.69
C LYS A 48 16.37 -8.94 1.31
N ARG A 49 16.14 -7.62 1.23
CA ARG A 49 17.13 -6.61 0.79
C ARG A 49 16.91 -5.28 1.49
N ALA A 50 17.87 -4.36 1.41
CA ALA A 50 17.73 -3.01 1.93
C ALA A 50 16.64 -2.20 1.19
N LYS A 51 16.04 -1.23 1.89
CA LYS A 51 15.03 -0.29 1.39
C LYS A 51 15.60 0.46 0.18
N GLY A 52 14.94 0.34 -0.98
CA GLY A 52 15.34 0.95 -2.25
C GLY A 52 16.20 0.08 -3.18
N LYS A 53 16.82 -1.01 -2.70
CA LYS A 53 17.60 -1.95 -3.54
C LYS A 53 16.85 -3.23 -3.87
N CYS A 54 15.52 -3.17 -3.91
CA CYS A 54 14.68 -4.35 -4.12
C CYS A 54 14.74 -4.81 -5.58
N THR A 55 14.96 -6.10 -5.81
CA THR A 55 15.04 -6.67 -7.17
C THR A 55 13.79 -7.47 -7.54
N CYS A 56 12.74 -7.46 -6.71
CA CYS A 56 11.53 -8.25 -6.94
C CYS A 56 10.64 -7.75 -8.11
N GLY A 57 11.17 -6.86 -8.97
CA GLY A 57 10.46 -6.31 -10.13
C GLY A 57 9.35 -5.30 -9.80
N ILE A 58 9.05 -5.09 -8.52
CA ILE A 58 8.01 -4.15 -8.02
C ILE A 58 8.68 -2.93 -7.37
N ASN A 59 9.95 -2.65 -7.69
CA ASN A 59 10.72 -1.63 -6.97
C ASN A 59 10.36 -0.18 -7.38
N ASP A 60 9.73 0.01 -8.54
CA ASP A 60 9.20 1.33 -8.95
C ASP A 60 7.69 1.47 -8.74
N GLN A 61 6.99 0.37 -8.47
CA GLN A 61 5.60 0.43 -8.04
C GLN A 61 5.57 0.72 -6.53
N LYS A 62 5.85 1.99 -6.16
CA LYS A 62 5.33 2.65 -4.95
C LYS A 62 3.99 2.01 -4.63
N CYS A 63 3.84 1.36 -3.47
CA CYS A 63 2.58 0.92 -2.83
C CYS A 63 1.32 1.11 -3.69
N ALA A 64 1.31 0.55 -4.91
CA ALA A 64 0.28 0.90 -5.86
C ALA A 64 -0.78 -0.10 -5.53
N VAL A 65 -1.81 0.43 -4.86
CA VAL A 65 -3.20 0.17 -5.19
C VAL A 65 -3.29 -0.93 -6.23
N ARG A 66 -3.63 -2.15 -5.78
CA ARG A 66 -3.86 -3.26 -6.71
C ARG A 66 -4.91 -2.78 -7.73
N ASP A 67 -4.86 -3.22 -8.98
CA ASP A 67 -5.91 -2.87 -9.95
C ASP A 67 -7.29 -3.19 -9.34
N GLY A 68 -8.12 -2.15 -9.17
CA GLY A 68 -9.44 -2.22 -8.52
C GLY A 68 -9.49 -1.88 -7.02
N GLU A 69 -8.37 -1.59 -6.37
CA GLU A 69 -8.35 -1.08 -5.00
C GLU A 69 -8.64 0.44 -5.03
N THR A 70 -9.62 0.92 -4.26
CA THR A 70 -9.86 2.36 -4.10
C THR A 70 -9.46 2.73 -2.69
N ASP A 71 -8.39 3.52 -2.53
CA ASP A 71 -7.95 3.95 -1.21
C ASP A 71 -8.70 5.22 -0.79
N PHE A 72 -9.71 5.03 0.04
CA PHE A 72 -10.50 6.12 0.62
C PHE A 72 -9.72 6.88 1.71
N THR A 73 -8.70 6.27 2.32
CA THR A 73 -8.04 6.76 3.53
C THR A 73 -6.59 7.20 3.36
N GLY A 74 -5.90 6.69 2.34
CA GLY A 74 -4.46 6.62 2.34
C GLY A 74 -3.82 7.32 1.15
N THR A 75 -3.34 8.51 1.44
CA THR A 75 -2.08 9.02 0.90
C THR A 75 -1.96 9.44 -0.55
N LEU A 76 -2.88 9.14 -1.48
CA LEU A 76 -2.78 9.67 -2.85
C LEU A 76 -3.68 10.89 -3.05
N THR A 77 -4.96 10.80 -2.71
CA THR A 77 -5.92 11.92 -2.88
C THR A 77 -5.81 12.99 -1.81
N VAL A 78 -5.62 12.60 -0.55
CA VAL A 78 -5.40 13.60 0.51
C VAL A 78 -4.09 14.37 0.26
N LYS A 79 -3.06 13.72 -0.29
CA LYS A 79 -1.80 14.40 -0.62
C LYS A 79 -1.90 15.35 -1.81
N THR A 80 -2.94 15.23 -2.65
CA THR A 80 -3.17 16.21 -3.72
C THR A 80 -3.85 17.48 -3.20
N LYS A 81 -4.35 17.47 -1.95
CA LYS A 81 -4.94 18.63 -1.29
C LYS A 81 -3.89 19.42 -0.48
N PRO A 82 -4.10 20.75 -0.27
CA PRO A 82 -3.21 21.60 0.52
C PRO A 82 -2.95 21.01 1.90
N VAL A 83 -1.71 21.14 2.41
CA VAL A 83 -1.23 20.48 3.64
C VAL A 83 -2.09 20.83 4.84
N GLU A 84 -2.57 22.07 4.88
CA GLU A 84 -3.36 22.66 5.95
C GLU A 84 -4.69 21.91 6.14
N ASN A 85 -5.31 21.46 5.05
CA ASN A 85 -6.63 20.85 5.06
C ASN A 85 -6.58 19.32 5.12
N GLN A 86 -5.39 18.71 4.95
CA GLN A 86 -5.25 17.25 4.87
C GLN A 86 -5.77 16.53 6.11
N GLU A 87 -5.66 17.15 7.27
CA GLU A 87 -6.13 16.58 8.53
C GLU A 87 -7.66 16.50 8.58
N HIS A 88 -8.36 17.55 8.16
CA HIS A 88 -9.83 17.56 8.06
C HIS A 88 -10.32 16.43 7.16
N TRP A 89 -9.68 16.24 6.00
CA TRP A 89 -9.99 15.12 5.09
C TRP A 89 -9.78 13.75 5.75
N ARG A 90 -8.68 13.55 6.48
CA ARG A 90 -8.42 12.28 7.18
C ARG A 90 -9.45 12.02 8.26
N GLN A 91 -9.81 13.04 9.01
CA GLN A 91 -10.80 12.94 10.08
C GLN A 91 -12.18 12.63 9.50
N TYR A 92 -12.62 13.39 8.49
CA TYR A 92 -13.88 13.17 7.80
C TYR A 92 -14.03 11.73 7.31
N VAL A 93 -13.02 11.19 6.60
CA VAL A 93 -13.07 9.81 6.12
C VAL A 93 -13.15 8.82 7.28
N ARG A 94 -12.34 9.00 8.33
CA ARG A 94 -12.38 8.11 9.51
C ARG A 94 -13.74 8.11 10.20
N GLU A 95 -14.38 9.28 10.30
CA GLU A 95 -15.70 9.42 10.90
C GLU A 95 -16.78 8.75 10.04
N GLU A 96 -16.76 8.95 8.72
CA GLU A 96 -17.72 8.33 7.80
C GLU A 96 -17.64 6.79 7.85
N PHE A 97 -16.44 6.21 7.80
CA PHE A 97 -16.27 4.76 7.96
C PHE A 97 -16.57 4.30 9.39
N GLY A 98 -16.29 5.14 10.39
CA GLY A 98 -16.57 4.90 11.79
C GLY A 98 -18.07 4.68 12.08
N LYS A 99 -18.95 5.44 11.42
CA LYS A 99 -20.42 5.30 11.53
C LYS A 99 -20.90 3.89 11.20
N HIS A 100 -20.23 3.21 10.27
CA HIS A 100 -20.59 1.87 9.81
C HIS A 100 -19.71 0.75 10.38
N ARG A 101 -18.90 1.02 11.41
CA ARG A 101 -17.98 0.04 12.01
C ARG A 101 -18.68 -1.21 12.58
N LYS A 102 -19.91 -1.07 13.07
CA LYS A 102 -20.71 -2.17 13.66
C LYS A 102 -21.50 -2.96 12.62
N LEU A 103 -21.38 -2.65 11.33
CA LEU A 103 -22.13 -3.32 10.28
C LEU A 103 -21.71 -4.80 10.17
N PRO A 104 -22.64 -5.75 10.20
CA PRO A 104 -22.29 -7.17 10.05
C PRO A 104 -21.77 -7.45 8.63
N LYS A 105 -20.70 -8.24 8.55
CA LYS A 105 -20.01 -8.58 7.29
C LYS A 105 -20.89 -9.32 6.28
N LYS A 106 -22.00 -9.92 6.74
CA LYS A 106 -22.96 -10.67 5.91
C LYS A 106 -23.99 -9.76 5.23
N SER A 107 -24.05 -8.48 5.57
CA SER A 107 -24.97 -7.52 4.92
C SER A 107 -24.41 -7.03 3.59
N PHE A 108 -24.25 -7.94 2.63
CA PHE A 108 -23.61 -7.67 1.34
C PHE A 108 -24.26 -6.49 0.58
N SER A 109 -25.59 -6.45 0.53
CA SER A 109 -26.33 -5.38 -0.17
C SER A 109 -26.08 -3.98 0.43
N VAL A 110 -26.02 -3.89 1.76
CA VAL A 110 -25.76 -2.63 2.46
C VAL A 110 -24.31 -2.21 2.29
N ILE A 111 -23.36 -3.15 2.37
CA ILE A 111 -21.93 -2.90 2.12
C ILE A 111 -21.74 -2.38 0.69
N GLU A 112 -22.33 -3.04 -0.29
CA GLU A 112 -22.23 -2.65 -1.70
C GLU A 112 -22.81 -1.24 -1.93
N HIS A 113 -23.97 -0.95 -1.34
CA HIS A 113 -24.57 0.38 -1.41
C HIS A 113 -23.64 1.45 -0.83
N LEU A 114 -23.09 1.21 0.37
CA LEU A 114 -22.17 2.15 1.03
C LEU A 114 -20.88 2.36 0.23
N LEU A 115 -20.32 1.30 -0.35
CA LEU A 115 -19.15 1.40 -1.23
C LEU A 115 -19.45 2.23 -2.48
N ARG A 116 -20.61 2.03 -3.10
CA ARG A 116 -21.03 2.80 -4.29
C ARG A 116 -21.24 4.29 -3.95
N VAL A 117 -21.84 4.58 -2.80
CA VAL A 117 -22.01 5.96 -2.31
C VAL A 117 -20.65 6.60 -1.99
N GLY A 118 -19.77 5.86 -1.31
CA GLY A 118 -18.40 6.30 -1.03
C GLY A 118 -17.61 6.62 -2.29
N HIS A 119 -17.71 5.78 -3.32
CA HIS A 119 -17.05 5.99 -4.61
C HIS A 119 -17.54 7.26 -5.31
N ARG A 120 -18.85 7.50 -5.37
CA ARG A 120 -19.41 8.74 -5.95
C ARG A 120 -18.92 9.99 -5.23
N ARG A 121 -18.87 9.96 -3.89
CA ARG A 121 -18.34 11.08 -3.10
C ARG A 121 -16.85 11.28 -3.36
N TYR A 122 -16.08 10.20 -3.44
CA TYR A 122 -14.67 10.25 -3.78
C TYR A 122 -14.43 10.91 -5.14
N GLU A 123 -15.17 10.52 -6.19
CA GLU A 123 -15.08 11.13 -7.52
C GLU A 123 -15.40 12.62 -7.51
N MET A 124 -16.42 13.03 -6.75
CA MET A 124 -16.76 14.43 -6.58
C MET A 124 -15.62 15.21 -5.90
N TYR A 125 -15.04 14.65 -4.84
CA TYR A 125 -13.96 15.28 -4.07
C TYR A 125 -12.59 15.23 -4.75
N LEU A 126 -12.40 14.41 -5.78
CA LEU A 126 -11.24 14.49 -6.66
C LEU A 126 -11.13 15.84 -7.38
N SER A 127 -12.25 16.52 -7.59
CA SER A 127 -12.26 17.83 -8.24
C SER A 127 -11.30 18.82 -7.55
N PRO A 128 -10.44 19.53 -8.31
CA PRO A 128 -9.50 20.50 -7.76
C PRO A 128 -10.19 21.75 -7.19
N ALA A 129 -11.47 21.97 -7.52
CA ALA A 129 -12.26 23.06 -6.97
C ALA A 129 -12.54 22.90 -5.48
N ILE A 130 -12.59 21.65 -4.98
CA ILE A 130 -12.89 21.37 -3.58
C ILE A 130 -11.57 21.28 -2.81
N LYS A 131 -11.26 22.32 -2.04
CA LYS A 131 -9.99 22.46 -1.31
C LYS A 131 -10.07 22.02 0.15
N ASP A 132 -11.26 22.07 0.75
CA ASP A 132 -11.47 21.70 2.15
C ASP A 132 -12.82 20.99 2.36
N ILE A 133 -12.91 20.24 3.45
CA ILE A 133 -14.15 19.70 4.01
C ILE A 133 -14.22 20.15 5.47
N HIS A 134 -15.37 20.66 5.88
CA HIS A 134 -15.68 21.00 7.26
C HIS A 134 -16.48 19.88 7.92
#